data_AF-A0A7R9LTA1-F1
#
_entry.id   AF-A0A7R9LTA1-F1
#
_cell.length_a   1.000
_cell.length_b   1.000
_cell.length_c   1.000
_cell.angle_alpha   90.00
_cell.angle_beta   90.00
_cell.angle_gamma   90.00
#
_symmetry.space_group_name_H-M   'P 1'
#
loop_
_entity.id
_entity.type
_entity.pdbx_description
1 polymer ?
#
loop_
_entity_poly.entity_id
_entity_poly.type
_entity_poly.pdbx_seq_one_letter_code
_entity_poly.pdbx_strand_id
1 'polypeptide(L)'
;MVARNVAGPAVIFSFTIAAIASLFSGVCYAEFGVRVPHTTGSAYMYSYVTVGEFIAFVIGWNMVLEYLIGTAAGSAAISACIDALYGGAIHHTMKQTFGTFVGHTPDLMAAVITILMTILLATGVKKSLMFNNVLNLVNFGVWIIIVCSSVFYIDFDNWTEHGGFAPFGWSGMLNGAATCFYAFIGFDIIATT
;
A
#
# COMPACT_ATOMS: atom_id res chain seq x y z
N MET A 1 9.76 -5.74 6.18
CA MET A 1 11.00 -5.40 5.43
C MET A 1 11.65 -4.11 5.94
N VAL A 2 10.90 -3.01 6.09
CA VAL A 2 11.43 -1.70 6.55
C VAL A 2 12.00 -1.74 7.97
N ALA A 3 11.28 -2.35 8.93
CA ALA A 3 11.76 -2.47 10.31
C ALA A 3 13.04 -3.29 10.43
N ARG A 4 13.20 -4.34 9.61
CA ARG A 4 14.36 -5.24 9.66
C ARG A 4 15.60 -4.69 8.94
N ASN A 5 15.41 -3.97 7.83
CA ASN A 5 16.51 -3.65 6.91
C ASN A 5 16.82 -2.15 6.78
N VAL A 6 15.99 -1.24 7.31
CA VAL A 6 16.10 0.20 7.03
C VAL A 6 16.00 1.08 8.28
N ALA A 7 15.04 0.82 9.17
CA ALA A 7 14.76 1.70 10.32
C ALA A 7 15.09 1.08 11.69
N GLY A 8 15.09 -0.24 11.83
CA GLY A 8 15.19 -0.89 13.13
C GLY A 8 13.94 -0.64 14.00
N PRO A 9 14.06 -0.73 15.34
CA PRO A 9 12.99 -0.40 16.29
C PRO A 9 12.44 1.04 16.13
N ALA A 10 13.26 1.96 15.62
CA ALA A 10 12.87 3.34 15.30
C ALA A 10 11.84 3.49 14.16
N VAL A 11 11.38 2.40 13.55
CA VAL A 11 10.30 2.40 12.55
C VAL A 11 9.02 3.08 13.05
N ILE A 12 8.79 3.11 14.36
CA ILE A 12 7.66 3.83 14.98
C ILE A 12 7.69 5.31 14.59
N PHE A 13 8.87 5.95 14.67
CA PHE A 13 9.01 7.35 14.28
C PHE A 13 8.86 7.54 12.77
N SER A 14 9.32 6.59 11.95
CA SER A 14 9.08 6.60 10.51
C SER A 14 7.57 6.62 10.18
N PHE A 15 6.79 5.76 10.84
CA PHE A 15 5.34 5.74 10.69
C PHE A 15 4.67 7.02 11.21
N THR A 16 5.13 7.57 12.34
CA THR A 16 4.61 8.83 12.88
C THR A 16 4.83 10.00 11.92
N ILE A 17 6.02 10.13 11.33
CA ILE A 17 6.32 11.19 10.34
C ILE A 17 5.44 11.02 9.11
N ALA A 18 5.33 9.80 8.58
CA ALA A 18 4.47 9.50 7.43
C ALA A 18 2.99 9.79 7.72
N ALA A 19 2.51 9.46 8.92
CA ALA A 19 1.15 9.72 9.36
C ALA A 19 0.85 11.23 9.44
N ILE A 20 1.75 12.02 10.04
CA ILE A 20 1.60 13.48 10.13
C ILE A 20 1.57 14.11 8.73
N ALA A 21 2.45 13.70 7.83
CA ALA A 21 2.46 14.18 6.45
C ALA A 21 1.14 13.84 5.72
N SER A 22 0.64 12.62 5.91
CA SER A 22 -0.63 12.17 5.34
C SER A 22 -1.83 12.93 5.92
N LEU A 23 -1.81 13.24 7.23
CA LEU A 23 -2.85 14.04 7.88
C LEU A 23 -2.91 15.45 7.32
N PHE A 24 -1.78 16.13 7.16
CA PHE A 24 -1.77 17.46 6.54
C PHE A 24 -2.28 17.43 5.10
N SER A 25 -1.88 16.42 4.32
CA SER A 25 -2.43 16.22 2.97
C SER A 25 -3.95 16.01 3.01
N GLY A 26 -4.44 15.12 3.88
CA GLY A 26 -5.86 14.82 4.05
C GLY A 26 -6.69 16.05 4.43
N VAL A 27 -6.18 16.94 5.29
CA VAL A 27 -6.84 18.21 5.63
C VAL A 27 -6.96 19.13 4.40
N CYS A 28 -5.90 19.24 3.59
CA CYS A 28 -5.96 19.99 2.33
C CYS A 28 -6.99 19.39 1.36
N TYR A 29 -7.03 18.07 1.23
CA TYR A 29 -8.04 17.37 0.42
C TYR A 29 -9.46 17.62 0.91
N ALA A 30 -9.68 17.62 2.23
CA ALA A 30 -10.98 17.94 2.83
C ALA A 30 -11.41 19.39 2.53
N GLU A 31 -10.48 20.36 2.59
CA GLU A 31 -10.76 21.75 2.23
C GLU A 31 -11.19 21.89 0.77
N PHE A 32 -10.51 21.20 -0.16
CA PHE A 32 -10.89 21.18 -1.58
C PHE A 32 -12.22 20.46 -1.82
N GLY A 33 -12.50 19.37 -1.10
CA GLY A 33 -13.77 18.65 -1.18
C GLY A 33 -14.98 19.50 -0.80
N VAL A 34 -14.85 20.35 0.23
CA VAL A 34 -15.92 21.30 0.62
C VAL A 34 -16.06 22.45 -0.39
N ARG A 35 -14.96 22.89 -1.01
CA ARG A 35 -14.99 23.99 -2.00
C ARG A 35 -15.56 23.60 -3.35
N VAL A 36 -15.49 22.32 -3.74
CA VAL A 36 -15.95 21.84 -5.04
C VAL A 36 -16.98 20.70 -4.88
N PRO A 37 -18.18 20.97 -4.32
CA PRO A 37 -19.13 19.92 -3.93
C PRO A 37 -19.89 19.28 -5.11
N HIS A 38 -19.83 19.88 -6.30
CA HIS A 38 -20.63 19.45 -7.46
C HIS A 38 -19.93 18.46 -8.40
N THR A 39 -18.71 18.03 -8.08
CA THR A 39 -18.01 17.00 -8.84
C THR A 39 -17.54 15.92 -7.88
N THR A 40 -17.97 14.68 -8.12
CA THR A 40 -17.31 13.48 -7.58
C THR A 40 -15.92 13.43 -8.19
N GLY A 41 -14.99 14.19 -7.62
CA GLY A 41 -13.74 14.58 -8.26
C GLY A 41 -12.55 14.19 -7.41
N SER A 42 -11.70 13.34 -7.97
CA SER A 42 -10.38 13.04 -7.42
C SER A 42 -9.41 14.23 -7.62
N ALA A 43 -8.16 14.12 -7.18
CA ALA A 43 -7.14 15.20 -7.19
C ALA A 43 -6.99 15.94 -8.54
N TYR A 44 -7.23 15.22 -9.65
CA TYR A 44 -7.31 15.76 -11.00
C TYR A 44 -8.33 16.91 -11.13
N MET A 45 -9.56 16.70 -10.66
CA MET A 45 -10.66 17.66 -10.82
C MET A 45 -10.40 18.92 -9.98
N TYR A 46 -9.88 18.75 -8.75
CA TYR A 46 -9.50 19.89 -7.92
C TYR A 46 -8.43 20.74 -8.59
N SER A 47 -7.41 20.10 -9.17
CA SER A 47 -6.32 20.79 -9.87
C SER A 47 -6.77 21.49 -11.16
N TYR A 48 -7.74 20.90 -11.87
CA TYR A 48 -8.33 21.49 -13.06
C TYR A 48 -9.06 22.80 -12.74
N VAL A 49 -9.81 22.82 -11.64
CA VAL A 49 -10.58 24.00 -11.22
C VAL A 49 -9.69 25.10 -10.64
N THR A 50 -8.61 24.76 -9.91
CA THR A 50 -7.81 25.76 -9.19
C THR A 50 -6.57 26.26 -9.94
N VAL A 51 -5.89 25.41 -10.72
CA VAL A 51 -4.58 25.72 -11.32
C VAL A 51 -4.64 25.81 -12.84
N GLY A 52 -5.45 24.94 -13.47
CA GLY A 52 -5.66 24.92 -14.91
C GLY A 52 -5.32 23.58 -15.57
N GLU A 53 -5.57 23.52 -16.87
CA GLU A 53 -5.62 22.27 -17.64
C GLU A 53 -4.29 21.52 -17.71
N PHE A 54 -3.15 22.21 -17.88
CA PHE A 54 -1.85 21.56 -18.01
C PHE A 54 -1.42 20.83 -16.73
N ILE A 55 -1.57 21.47 -15.57
CA ILE A 55 -1.22 20.85 -14.28
C ILE A 55 -2.19 19.71 -13.96
N ALA A 56 -3.47 19.87 -14.25
CA ALA A 56 -4.44 18.79 -14.14
C ALA A 56 -4.07 17.59 -15.01
N PHE A 57 -3.66 17.80 -16.26
CA PHE A 57 -3.21 16.73 -17.16
C PHE A 57 -2.02 15.94 -16.59
N VAL A 58 -1.01 16.64 -16.06
CA VAL A 58 0.16 16.00 -15.44
C VAL A 58 -0.25 15.19 -14.21
N ILE A 59 -1.09 15.74 -13.35
CA ILE A 59 -1.57 15.05 -12.13
C ILE A 59 -2.43 13.84 -12.50
N GLY A 60 -3.31 13.96 -13.50
CA GLY A 60 -4.14 12.86 -13.98
C GLY A 60 -3.31 11.67 -14.47
N TRP A 61 -2.25 11.92 -15.26
CA TRP A 61 -1.34 10.86 -15.67
C TRP A 61 -0.56 10.24 -14.50
N ASN A 62 -0.15 11.05 -13.52
CA ASN A 62 0.49 10.53 -12.32
C ASN A 62 -0.45 9.61 -11.53
N MET A 63 -1.72 9.98 -11.36
CA MET A 63 -2.70 9.14 -10.66
C MET A 63 -2.94 7.81 -11.39
N VAL A 64 -3.02 7.81 -12.72
CA VAL A 64 -3.15 6.56 -13.50
C VAL A 64 -1.95 5.64 -13.26
N LEU A 65 -0.74 6.18 -13.28
CA LEU A 65 0.48 5.42 -12.99
C LEU A 65 0.50 4.91 -11.55
N GLU A 66 0.10 5.74 -10.59
CA GLU A 66 0.03 5.38 -9.17
C GLU A 66 -0.94 4.21 -8.94
N TYR A 67 -2.16 4.27 -9.49
CA TYR A 67 -3.11 3.16 -9.39
C TYR A 67 -2.61 1.90 -10.11
N LEU A 68 -1.91 2.02 -11.24
CA LEU A 68 -1.33 0.88 -11.95
C LEU A 68 -0.24 0.20 -11.10
N ILE A 69 0.69 0.98 -10.54
CA ILE A 69 1.73 0.45 -9.65
C ILE A 69 1.11 -0.13 -8.38
N GLY A 70 0.09 0.54 -7.83
CA GLY A 70 -0.66 0.09 -6.65
C GLY A 70 -1.31 -1.27 -6.85
N THR A 71 -2.03 -1.44 -7.95
CA THR A 71 -2.68 -2.72 -8.29
C THR A 71 -1.67 -3.84 -8.56
N ALA A 72 -0.56 -3.54 -9.25
CA ALA A 72 0.50 -4.51 -9.50
C ALA A 72 1.23 -4.94 -8.22
N ALA A 73 1.53 -3.99 -7.32
CA ALA A 73 2.15 -4.30 -6.04
C ALA A 73 1.20 -5.12 -5.15
N GLY A 74 -0.10 -4.81 -5.17
CA GLY A 74 -1.12 -5.57 -4.44
C GLY A 74 -1.25 -7.01 -4.94
N SER A 75 -1.28 -7.23 -6.25
CA SER A 75 -1.35 -8.59 -6.81
C SER A 75 -0.06 -9.38 -6.56
N ALA A 76 1.11 -8.74 -6.61
CA ALA A 76 2.38 -9.33 -6.22
C ALA A 76 2.44 -9.70 -4.72
N ALA A 77 1.87 -8.88 -3.84
CA ALA A 77 1.80 -9.18 -2.41
C ALA A 77 0.94 -10.42 -2.14
N ILE A 78 -0.21 -10.55 -2.80
CA ILE A 78 -1.07 -11.74 -2.69
C ILE A 78 -0.35 -12.97 -3.25
N SER A 79 0.32 -12.84 -4.39
CA SER A 79 1.13 -13.91 -4.98
C SER A 79 2.21 -14.40 -4.01
N ALA A 80 2.94 -13.48 -3.36
CA ALA A 80 3.95 -13.81 -2.36
C ALA A 80 3.34 -14.48 -1.11
N CYS A 81 2.15 -14.07 -0.66
CA CYS A 81 1.45 -14.73 0.44
C CYS A 81 1.04 -16.16 0.08
N ILE A 82 0.55 -16.38 -1.15
CA ILE A 82 0.21 -17.71 -1.65
C ILE A 82 1.47 -18.57 -1.76
N ASP A 83 2.55 -18.05 -2.33
CA ASP A 83 3.82 -18.77 -2.43
C ASP A 83 4.38 -19.16 -1.05
N ALA A 84 4.29 -18.25 -0.07
CA ALA A 84 4.66 -18.53 1.32
C ALA A 84 3.79 -19.65 1.94
N LEU A 85 2.49 -19.70 1.64
CA LEU A 85 1.60 -20.77 2.10
C LEU A 85 1.95 -22.15 1.51
N TYR A 86 2.42 -22.17 0.25
CA TYR A 86 2.87 -23.39 -0.43
C TYR A 86 4.37 -23.69 -0.25
N GLY A 87 5.05 -23.01 0.68
CA GLY A 87 6.46 -23.26 1.00
C GLY A 87 7.44 -22.90 -0.12
N GLY A 88 7.09 -21.96 -1.01
CA GLY A 88 7.97 -21.49 -2.09
C GLY A 88 7.93 -22.32 -3.38
N ALA A 89 7.01 -23.28 -3.48
CA ALA A 89 6.92 -24.18 -4.63
C ALA A 89 6.59 -23.45 -5.94
N ILE A 90 5.73 -22.42 -5.89
CA ILE A 90 5.29 -21.68 -7.09
C ILE A 90 6.46 -20.86 -7.65
N HIS A 91 7.20 -20.18 -6.77
CA HIS A 91 8.39 -19.43 -7.16
C HIS A 91 9.48 -20.34 -7.73
N HIS A 92 9.71 -21.51 -7.12
CA HIS A 92 10.71 -22.46 -7.59
C HIS A 92 10.38 -23.04 -8.97
N THR A 93 9.12 -23.46 -9.19
CA THR A 93 8.66 -23.96 -10.49
C THR A 93 8.72 -22.88 -11.57
N MET A 94 8.38 -21.62 -11.25
CA MET A 94 8.48 -20.50 -12.19
C MET A 94 9.94 -20.17 -12.53
N LYS A 95 10.84 -20.18 -11.54
CA LYS A 95 12.28 -19.97 -11.75
C LYS A 95 12.88 -21.04 -12.66
N GLN A 96 12.44 -22.30 -12.52
CA GLN A 96 12.91 -23.41 -13.35
C GLN A 96 12.37 -23.37 -14.78
N THR A 97 11.14 -22.87 -14.98
CA THR A 97 10.47 -22.89 -16.29
C THR A 97 10.82 -21.67 -17.16
N PHE A 98 10.86 -20.48 -16.58
CA PHE A 98 11.03 -19.22 -17.32
C PHE A 98 12.41 -18.56 -17.16
N GLY A 99 13.24 -19.06 -16.24
CA GLY A 99 14.50 -18.42 -15.88
C GLY A 99 14.29 -17.04 -15.24
N THR A 100 15.39 -16.31 -15.02
CA THR A 100 15.35 -14.92 -14.56
C THR A 100 15.35 -13.99 -15.76
N PHE A 101 14.26 -13.26 -15.98
CA PHE A 101 14.21 -12.19 -16.97
C PHE A 101 14.49 -10.87 -16.25
N VAL A 102 15.60 -10.21 -16.57
CA VAL A 102 16.00 -8.92 -15.95
C VAL A 102 16.14 -9.02 -14.41
N GLY A 103 16.82 -10.07 -13.92
CA GLY A 103 17.15 -10.22 -12.50
C GLY A 103 16.01 -10.67 -11.57
N HIS A 104 14.76 -10.64 -12.04
CA HIS A 104 13.59 -11.18 -11.32
C HIS A 104 12.91 -12.30 -12.12
N THR A 105 12.31 -13.26 -11.42
CA THR A 105 11.44 -14.25 -12.05
C THR A 105 10.11 -13.59 -12.40
N PRO A 106 9.60 -13.73 -13.64
CA PRO A 106 8.28 -13.20 -13.98
C PRO A 106 7.22 -13.85 -13.07
N ASP A 107 6.43 -13.03 -12.36
CA ASP A 107 5.38 -13.50 -11.47
C ASP A 107 4.08 -13.74 -12.26
N LEU A 108 3.94 -14.95 -12.79
CA LEU A 108 2.76 -15.35 -13.55
C LEU A 108 1.51 -15.50 -12.67
N MET A 109 1.68 -15.79 -11.38
CA MET A 109 0.57 -15.88 -10.44
C MET A 109 -0.04 -14.50 -10.19
N ALA A 110 0.78 -13.47 -9.98
CA ALA A 110 0.32 -12.09 -9.88
C ALA A 110 -0.41 -11.62 -11.16
N ALA A 111 0.08 -12.02 -12.34
CA ALA A 111 -0.59 -11.72 -13.61
C ALA A 111 -1.99 -12.36 -13.70
N VAL A 112 -2.13 -13.63 -13.31
CA VAL A 112 -3.42 -14.33 -13.26
C VAL A 112 -4.39 -13.64 -12.28
N ILE A 113 -3.92 -13.28 -11.09
CA ILE A 113 -4.72 -12.55 -10.08
C ILE A 113 -5.20 -11.22 -10.66
N THR A 114 -4.31 -10.48 -11.33
CA THR A 114 -4.65 -9.18 -11.93
C THR A 114 -5.73 -9.33 -12.99
N ILE A 115 -5.59 -10.28 -13.92
CA ILE A 115 -6.58 -10.54 -14.97
C ILE A 115 -7.93 -10.95 -14.35
N LEU A 116 -7.91 -11.81 -13.34
CA LEU A 116 -9.13 -12.23 -12.64
C LEU A 116 -9.84 -11.03 -12.00
N MET A 117 -9.10 -10.14 -11.35
CA MET A 117 -9.66 -8.91 -10.78
C MET A 117 -10.20 -7.97 -11.86
N THR A 118 -9.52 -7.85 -13.01
CA THR A 118 -10.02 -7.08 -14.15
C THR A 118 -11.35 -7.63 -14.67
N ILE A 119 -11.47 -8.95 -14.83
CA ILE A 119 -12.71 -9.61 -15.28
C ILE A 119 -13.83 -9.37 -14.27
N LEU A 120 -13.55 -9.52 -12.97
CA LEU A 120 -14.52 -9.31 -11.89
C LEU A 120 -15.04 -7.86 -11.87
N LEU A 121 -14.16 -6.87 -12.05
CA LEU A 121 -14.55 -5.47 -12.16
C LEU A 121 -15.38 -5.22 -13.42
N ALA A 122 -14.99 -5.83 -14.56
CA ALA A 122 -15.72 -5.70 -15.82
C ALA A 122 -17.12 -6.33 -15.79
N THR A 123 -17.35 -7.36 -14.97
CA THR A 123 -18.67 -8.00 -14.82
C THR A 123 -19.65 -7.21 -13.96
N GLY A 124 -19.21 -6.09 -13.37
CA GLY A 124 -20.08 -5.15 -12.66
C GLY A 124 -20.48 -5.67 -11.27
N VAL A 125 -19.82 -5.16 -10.23
CA VAL A 125 -19.98 -5.61 -8.85
C VAL A 125 -21.24 -4.98 -8.21
N LYS A 126 -22.44 -5.27 -8.73
CA LYS A 126 -23.71 -4.74 -8.20
C LYS A 126 -24.06 -5.26 -6.79
N LYS A 127 -23.38 -6.30 -6.30
CA LYS A 127 -23.51 -6.84 -4.92
C LYS A 127 -22.29 -6.53 -4.03
N SER A 128 -21.42 -5.61 -4.46
CA SER A 128 -20.09 -5.37 -3.84
C SER A 128 -20.13 -4.98 -2.37
N LEU A 129 -21.16 -4.25 -1.92
CA LEU A 129 -21.18 -3.69 -0.56
C LEU A 129 -21.14 -4.77 0.53
N MET A 130 -21.87 -5.88 0.36
CA MET A 130 -21.82 -7.00 1.32
C MET A 130 -20.48 -7.72 1.29
N PHE A 131 -19.94 -7.98 0.10
CA PHE A 131 -18.64 -8.64 -0.07
C PHE A 131 -17.50 -7.80 0.54
N ASN A 132 -17.50 -6.49 0.26
CA ASN A 132 -16.54 -5.55 0.81
C ASN A 132 -16.60 -5.48 2.34
N ASN A 133 -17.80 -5.47 2.91
CA ASN A 133 -17.95 -5.45 4.36
C ASN A 133 -17.42 -6.75 5.03
N VAL A 134 -17.65 -7.91 4.40
CA VAL A 134 -17.07 -9.18 4.88
C VAL A 134 -15.55 -9.16 4.80
N LEU A 135 -14.97 -8.70 3.69
CA LEU A 135 -13.51 -8.58 3.56
C LEU A 135 -12.92 -7.64 4.62
N ASN A 136 -13.58 -6.51 4.87
CA ASN A 136 -13.15 -5.58 5.89
C ASN A 136 -13.19 -6.20 7.29
N LEU A 137 -14.25 -6.95 7.62
CA LEU A 137 -14.35 -7.67 8.89
C LEU A 137 -13.21 -8.68 9.07
N VAL A 138 -12.89 -9.44 8.02
CA VAL A 138 -11.76 -10.39 8.03
C VAL A 138 -10.44 -9.65 8.26
N ASN A 139 -10.19 -8.54 7.56
CA ASN A 139 -8.98 -7.73 7.74
C ASN A 139 -8.84 -7.21 9.18
N PHE A 140 -9.92 -6.69 9.77
CA PHE A 140 -9.93 -6.29 11.18
C PHE A 140 -9.65 -7.47 12.11
N GLY A 141 -10.20 -8.65 11.82
CA GLY A 141 -9.92 -9.87 12.57
C GLY A 141 -8.43 -10.26 12.55
N VAL A 142 -7.81 -10.23 11.37
CA VAL A 142 -6.36 -10.48 11.22
C VAL A 142 -5.55 -9.47 12.01
N TRP A 143 -5.91 -8.19 11.97
CA TRP A 143 -5.21 -7.15 12.71
C TRP A 143 -5.27 -7.39 14.23
N ILE A 144 -6.45 -7.74 14.76
CA ILE A 144 -6.62 -8.08 16.18
C ILE A 144 -5.73 -9.27 16.57
N ILE A 145 -5.72 -10.33 15.76
CA ILE A 145 -4.88 -11.52 16.01
C ILE A 145 -3.40 -11.14 16.06
N ILE A 146 -2.94 -10.30 15.12
CA ILE A 146 -1.55 -9.82 15.08
C ILE A 146 -1.23 -9.01 16.34
N VAL A 147 -2.09 -8.08 16.76
CA VAL A 147 -1.85 -7.25 17.96
C VAL A 147 -1.83 -8.12 19.22
N CYS A 148 -2.81 -9.02 19.39
CA CYS A 148 -2.83 -9.94 20.53
C CYS A 148 -1.57 -10.80 20.56
N SER A 149 -1.20 -11.43 19.43
CA SER A 149 0.00 -12.26 19.35
C SER A 149 1.28 -11.45 19.63
N SER A 150 1.35 -10.22 19.14
CA SER A 150 2.49 -9.33 19.36
C SER A 150 2.71 -9.02 20.84
N VAL A 151 1.63 -8.83 21.62
CA VAL A 151 1.75 -8.53 23.07
C VAL A 151 2.30 -9.72 23.86
N PHE A 152 1.98 -10.96 23.47
CA PHE A 152 2.47 -12.16 24.16
C PHE A 152 3.92 -12.52 23.82
N TYR A 153 4.39 -12.15 22.62
CA TYR A 153 5.72 -12.49 22.12
C TYR A 153 6.68 -11.28 22.08
N ILE A 154 6.33 -10.16 22.72
CA ILE A 154 7.21 -9.00 22.76
C ILE A 154 8.38 -9.26 23.69
N ASP A 155 9.58 -9.13 23.15
CA ASP A 155 10.81 -9.12 23.92
C ASP A 155 11.41 -7.71 23.84
N PHE A 156 11.59 -7.06 24.99
CA PHE A 156 12.11 -5.70 25.08
C PHE A 156 13.61 -5.64 24.80
N ASP A 157 14.33 -6.77 24.90
CA ASP A 157 15.77 -6.82 24.62
C ASP A 157 16.05 -6.57 23.13
N ASN A 158 15.11 -6.94 22.23
CA ASN A 158 15.19 -6.65 20.80
C ASN A 158 15.20 -5.14 20.45
N TRP A 159 14.86 -4.25 21.39
CA TRP A 159 14.84 -2.80 21.16
C TRP A 159 16.21 -2.15 21.40
N THR A 160 17.05 -2.81 22.20
CA THR A 160 18.38 -2.34 22.60
C THR A 160 19.50 -3.18 21.99
N GLU A 161 19.26 -4.48 21.77
CA GLU A 161 20.16 -5.35 21.01
C GLU A 161 20.15 -5.02 19.50
N HIS A 162 21.14 -5.53 18.78
CA HIS A 162 21.31 -5.34 17.33
C HIS A 162 21.54 -3.89 16.86
N GLY A 163 22.25 -3.08 17.65
CA GLY A 163 22.67 -1.72 17.28
C GLY A 163 21.84 -0.59 17.89
N GLY A 164 21.04 -0.91 18.92
CA GLY A 164 20.22 0.05 19.66
C GLY A 164 18.89 0.37 18.97
N PHE A 165 18.17 1.34 19.52
CA PHE A 165 16.83 1.70 19.04
C PHE A 165 16.83 2.28 17.60
N ALA A 166 17.90 2.96 17.20
CA ALA A 166 18.02 3.62 15.90
C ALA A 166 19.37 3.28 15.21
N PRO A 167 19.56 2.03 14.74
CA PRO A 167 20.85 1.56 14.21
C PRO A 167 21.27 2.28 12.92
N PHE A 168 20.30 2.78 12.16
CA PHE A 168 20.52 3.50 10.89
C PHE A 168 20.40 5.03 11.03
N GLY A 169 20.26 5.53 12.26
CA GLY A 169 20.12 6.96 12.57
C GLY A 169 18.96 7.66 11.86
N TRP A 170 19.08 8.99 11.72
CA TRP A 170 18.04 9.84 11.12
C TRP A 170 17.81 9.53 9.64
N SER A 171 18.86 9.19 8.90
CA SER A 171 18.76 8.86 7.47
C SER A 171 17.97 7.58 7.24
N GLY A 172 18.17 6.54 8.05
CA GLY A 172 17.38 5.31 7.98
C GLY A 172 15.90 5.55 8.34
N MET A 173 15.65 6.39 9.35
CA MET A 173 14.29 6.75 9.75
C MET A 173 13.53 7.51 8.64
N LEU A 174 14.17 8.47 7.95
CA LEU A 174 13.54 9.19 6.84
C LEU A 174 13.30 8.30 5.62
N ASN A 175 14.25 7.44 5.26
CA ASN A 175 14.06 6.46 4.18
C ASN A 175 12.94 5.46 4.51
N GLY A 176 12.89 5.02 5.77
CA GLY A 176 11.79 4.20 6.29
C GLY A 176 10.45 4.93 6.17
N ALA A 177 10.39 6.21 6.53
CA ALA A 177 9.17 7.02 6.45
C ALA A 177 8.66 7.13 5.01
N ALA A 178 9.54 7.36 4.04
CA ALA A 178 9.16 7.39 2.62
C ALA A 178 8.57 6.06 2.14
N THR A 179 9.11 4.93 2.61
CA THR A 179 8.57 3.61 2.27
C THR A 179 7.24 3.34 2.98
N CYS A 180 7.12 3.71 4.26
CA CYS A 180 5.90 3.57 5.05
C CYS A 180 4.77 4.46 4.55
N PHE A 181 5.08 5.59 3.90
CA PHE A 181 4.08 6.47 3.29
C PHE A 181 3.19 5.71 2.30
N TYR A 182 3.73 4.70 1.62
CA TYR A 182 2.95 3.83 0.73
C TYR A 182 1.76 3.15 1.43
N ALA A 183 1.86 2.85 2.73
CA ALA A 183 0.76 2.26 3.50
C ALA A 183 -0.40 3.24 3.77
N PHE A 184 -0.18 4.54 3.58
CA PHE A 184 -1.20 5.58 3.73
C PHE A 184 -1.86 5.97 2.40
N ILE A 185 -1.40 5.43 1.27
CA ILE A 185 -2.02 5.66 -0.05
C ILE A 185 -3.43 5.04 -0.03
N GLY A 186 -4.41 5.78 -0.57
CA GLY A 186 -5.81 5.36 -0.65
C GLY A 186 -6.81 6.21 0.15
N PHE A 187 -6.34 7.18 0.95
CA PHE A 187 -7.24 8.12 1.64
C PHE A 187 -8.04 9.00 0.65
N ASP A 188 -7.49 9.25 -0.54
CA ASP A 188 -8.09 9.98 -1.66
C ASP A 188 -9.31 9.26 -2.27
N ILE A 189 -9.36 7.93 -2.15
CA ILE A 189 -10.50 7.10 -2.61
C ILE A 189 -11.76 7.41 -1.77
N ILE A 190 -11.59 7.70 -0.48
CA ILE A 190 -12.70 8.07 0.43
C ILE A 190 -13.34 9.38 -0.04
N ALA A 191 -12.54 10.33 -0.54
CA ALA A 191 -13.04 11.59 -1.10
C ALA A 191 -13.74 11.42 -2.46
N THR A 192 -13.56 10.27 -3.12
CA THR A 192 -14.10 9.98 -4.46
C THR A 192 -15.40 9.16 -4.40
N THR A 193 -15.81 8.65 -3.23
CA THR A 193 -17.04 7.85 -3.06
C THR A 193 -18.20 8.71 -2.58
#